data_AF-A0A1R3USC6-F1
#
_entry.id   AF-A0A1R3USC6-F1
#
_cell.length_a   1.000
_cell.length_b   1.000
_cell.length_c   1.000
_cell.angle_alpha   90.00
_cell.angle_beta   90.00
_cell.angle_gamma   90.00
#
_symmetry.space_group_name_H-M   'P 1'
#
loop_
_entity.id
_entity.type
_entity.pdbx_description
1 polymer ?
#
loop_
_entity_poly.entity_id
_entity_poly.type
_entity_poly.pdbx_seq_one_letter_code
_entity_poly.pdbx_strand_id
1 'polypeptide(L)' 'MDESENVWDAEAAADYDTPDEGMFAPEVLGPAVDRLAELDLMAHIAGFALESRHADWRGGAFVAESPSHVSVYRLPTAR' A
#
# COMPACT_ATOMS: atom_id res chain seq x y z
N MET A 1 -29.89 25.86 19.56
CA MET A 1 -29.09 25.18 18.53
C MET A 1 -29.18 23.73 18.92
N ASP A 2 -29.90 22.94 18.13
CA ASP A 2 -30.16 21.53 18.43
C ASP A 2 -28.87 20.76 18.19
N GLU A 3 -28.33 20.09 19.22
CA GLU A 3 -27.21 19.15 19.12
C GLU A 3 -27.72 17.86 18.46
N SER A 4 -28.35 18.01 17.28
CA SER A 4 -28.91 16.92 16.49
C SER A 4 -27.73 16.09 15.98
N GLU A 5 -27.48 14.98 16.66
CA GLU A 5 -26.66 13.84 16.24
C GLU A 5 -25.41 14.23 15.45
N ASN A 6 -24.35 14.61 16.18
CA ASN A 6 -23.06 14.81 15.56
C ASN A 6 -22.55 13.47 15.00
N VAL A 7 -22.81 13.23 13.70
CA VAL A 7 -22.38 12.04 12.93
C VAL A 7 -20.85 11.83 12.98
N TRP A 8 -20.09 12.85 13.38
CA TRP A 8 -18.63 12.82 13.48
C TRP A 8 -18.19 12.96 14.95
N ASP A 9 -18.73 12.12 15.83
CA ASP A 9 -18.31 12.03 17.22
C ASP A 9 -17.10 11.09 17.42
N ALA A 10 -16.65 10.99 18.67
CA ALA A 10 -15.49 10.18 19.02
C ALA A 10 -15.73 8.67 18.88
N GLU A 11 -16.99 8.22 18.94
CA GLU A 11 -17.37 6.82 18.72
C GLU A 11 -17.25 6.47 17.24
N ALA A 12 -17.78 7.33 16.36
CA ALA A 12 -17.60 7.23 14.91
C ALA A 12 -16.12 7.27 14.49
N ALA A 13 -15.29 8.09 15.14
CA ALA A 13 -13.85 8.12 14.88
C ALA A 13 -13.13 6.82 15.30
N ALA A 14 -13.58 6.18 16.39
CA ALA A 14 -13.00 4.91 16.86
C ALA A 14 -13.26 3.76 15.88
N ASP A 15 -14.43 3.74 15.23
CA ASP A 15 -14.78 2.75 14.20
C ASP A 15 -13.92 2.87 12.93
N TYR A 16 -13.33 4.03 12.64
CA TYR A 16 -12.40 4.20 11.51
C TYR A 16 -10.99 3.66 11.82
N ASP A 17 -10.58 3.64 13.09
CA ASP A 17 -9.25 3.24 13.56
C ASP A 17 -9.14 1.72 13.80
N THR A 18 -9.90 0.89 13.09
CA THR A 18 -9.81 -0.58 13.13
C THR A 18 -8.94 -1.12 11.99
N PRO A 19 -7.59 -1.10 12.09
CA PRO A 19 -6.68 -1.52 11.03
C PRO A 19 -6.78 -3.02 10.69
N ASP A 20 -7.40 -3.81 11.56
CA ASP A 20 -7.49 -5.27 11.43
C ASP A 20 -8.77 -5.72 10.69
N GLU A 21 -9.64 -4.80 10.27
CA GLU A 21 -10.91 -5.12 9.60
C GLU A 21 -11.03 -4.49 8.20
N GLY A 22 -11.79 -5.14 7.32
CA GLY A 22 -12.07 -4.62 5.97
C GLY A 22 -10.88 -4.71 5.00
N MET A 23 -10.68 -3.68 4.18
CA MET A 23 -9.68 -3.73 3.09
C MET A 23 -8.22 -3.73 3.59
N PHE A 24 -8.01 -3.38 4.86
CA PHE A 24 -6.70 -3.34 5.50
C PHE A 24 -6.41 -4.56 6.38
N ALA A 25 -7.38 -5.47 6.53
CA ALA A 25 -7.21 -6.70 7.29
C ALA A 25 -5.96 -7.47 6.77
N PRO A 26 -5.12 -8.02 7.66
CA PRO A 26 -3.89 -8.71 7.27
C PRO A 26 -4.11 -9.84 6.25
N GLU A 27 -5.24 -10.53 6.32
CA GLU A 27 -5.60 -11.62 5.41
C GLU A 27 -5.94 -11.11 4.00
N VAL A 28 -6.35 -9.84 3.89
CA VAL A 28 -6.66 -9.17 2.62
C VAL A 28 -5.41 -8.52 2.03
N LEU A 29 -4.61 -7.82 2.85
CA LEU A 29 -3.38 -7.16 2.40
C LEU A 29 -2.23 -8.14 2.17
N GLY A 30 -2.13 -9.21 2.97
CA GLY A 30 -1.05 -10.19 2.94
C GLY A 30 -0.76 -10.72 1.54
N PRO A 31 -1.76 -11.25 0.81
CA PRO A 31 -1.56 -11.71 -0.56
C PRO A 31 -1.01 -10.65 -1.53
N ALA A 32 -1.40 -9.38 -1.37
CA ALA A 32 -0.88 -8.29 -2.20
C ALA A 32 0.58 -7.98 -1.85
N VAL A 33 0.92 -7.94 -0.56
CA VAL A 33 2.30 -7.75 -0.08
C VAL A 33 3.20 -8.89 -0.54
N ASP A 34 2.76 -10.13 -0.41
CA ASP A 34 3.50 -11.32 -0.85
C ASP A 34 3.77 -11.28 -2.35
N ARG A 35 2.79 -10.88 -3.15
CA ARG A 35 2.98 -10.75 -4.61
C ARG A 35 4.02 -9.69 -4.97
N LEU A 36 4.04 -8.57 -4.25
CA LEU A 36 5.06 -7.54 -4.45
C LEU A 36 6.46 -8.04 -4.07
N ALA A 37 6.58 -8.74 -2.95
CA ALA A 37 7.83 -9.34 -2.52
C ALA A 37 8.34 -10.41 -3.51
N GLU A 38 7.43 -11.21 -4.07
CA GLU A 38 7.76 -12.19 -5.10
C GLU A 38 8.32 -11.50 -6.37
N LEU A 39 7.68 -10.43 -6.83
CA LEU A 39 8.16 -9.65 -7.98
C LEU A 39 9.55 -9.05 -7.72
N ASP A 40 9.78 -8.50 -6.53
CA ASP A 40 11.09 -7.96 -6.13
C ASP A 40 12.17 -9.06 -6.10
N LEU A 41 11.83 -10.25 -5.60
CA LEU A 41 12.72 -11.40 -5.61
C LEU A 41 13.03 -11.88 -7.03
N MET A 42 12.03 -11.95 -7.91
CA MET A 42 12.23 -12.30 -9.31
C MET A 42 13.15 -11.28 -10.01
N ALA A 43 12.95 -9.99 -9.76
CA ALA A 43 13.82 -8.94 -10.30
C ALA A 43 15.26 -9.09 -9.78
N HIS A 44 15.43 -9.39 -8.49
CA HIS A 44 16.74 -9.64 -7.88
C HIS A 44 17.45 -10.83 -8.52
N ILE A 45 16.76 -11.96 -8.69
CA ILE A 45 17.29 -13.15 -9.37
C ILE A 45 17.68 -12.85 -10.82
N ALA A 46 16.95 -11.95 -11.48
CA ALA A 46 17.26 -11.47 -12.83
C ALA A 46 18.38 -10.41 -12.86
N GLY A 47 18.97 -10.04 -11.73
CA GLY A 47 20.10 -9.10 -11.64
C GLY A 47 19.70 -7.63 -11.53
N PHE A 48 18.43 -7.32 -11.28
CA PHE A 48 17.95 -5.96 -11.08
C PHE A 48 17.79 -5.61 -9.60
N ALA A 49 17.83 -4.32 -9.28
CA ALA A 49 17.43 -3.78 -7.98
C ALA A 49 16.22 -2.87 -8.16
N LEU A 50 15.28 -2.91 -7.20
CA LEU A 50 14.16 -1.97 -7.16
C LEU A 50 14.70 -0.54 -7.00
N GLU A 51 14.31 0.34 -7.91
CA GLU A 51 14.67 1.76 -7.89
C GLU A 51 13.59 2.59 -7.21
N SER A 52 12.35 2.42 -7.62
CA SER A 52 11.21 3.17 -7.10
C SER A 52 9.91 2.39 -7.28
N ARG A 53 8.92 2.73 -6.45
CA ARG A 53 7.56 2.22 -6.54
C ARG A 53 6.57 3.37 -6.35
N HIS A 54 5.57 3.43 -7.22
CA HIS A 54 4.55 4.48 -7.26
C HIS A 54 3.15 3.87 -7.34
N ALA A 55 2.12 4.60 -6.93
CA ALA A 55 0.72 4.16 -7.03
C ALA A 55 0.21 4.14 -8.48
N ASP A 56 0.80 4.97 -9.35
CA ASP A 56 0.38 5.15 -10.73
C ASP A 56 1.55 5.62 -11.62
N TRP A 57 1.27 5.76 -12.93
CA TRP A 57 2.22 6.27 -13.91
C TRP A 57 2.55 7.76 -13.76
N ARG A 58 1.83 8.50 -12.89
CA ARG A 58 2.10 9.91 -12.59
C ARG A 58 3.11 10.08 -11.45
N GLY A 59 3.52 8.97 -10.82
CA GLY A 59 4.50 8.98 -9.74
C GLY A 59 3.86 9.19 -8.36
N GLY A 60 2.55 8.97 -8.21
CA GLY A 60 1.87 9.06 -6.91
C GLY A 60 2.54 8.20 -5.84
N ALA A 61 2.48 8.63 -4.58
CA ALA A 61 3.04 7.88 -3.45
C ALA A 61 2.36 6.52 -3.34
N PHE A 62 3.15 5.45 -3.23
CA PHE A 62 2.62 4.10 -3.01
C PHE A 62 2.36 3.90 -1.51
N VAL A 63 1.08 3.71 -1.14
CA VAL A 63 0.54 3.55 0.22
C VAL A 63 -0.43 2.37 0.27
N ALA A 64 -0.87 1.96 1.47
CA ALA A 64 -1.74 0.78 1.64
C ALA A 64 -3.07 0.89 0.88
N GLU A 65 -3.57 2.11 0.71
CA GLU A 65 -4.80 2.45 0.00
C GLU A 65 -4.63 2.44 -1.54
N SER A 66 -3.41 2.23 -2.03
CA SER A 66 -3.12 2.33 -3.47
C SER A 66 -3.76 1.17 -4.23
N PRO A 67 -4.67 1.43 -5.20
CA PRO A 67 -5.34 0.37 -5.94
C PRO A 67 -4.42 -0.33 -6.97
N SER A 68 -3.25 0.26 -7.24
CA SER A 68 -2.27 -0.24 -8.19
C SER A 68 -0.86 0.15 -7.77
N HIS A 69 0.13 -0.42 -8.45
CA HIS A 69 1.51 0.01 -8.33
C HIS A 69 2.22 0.02 -9.69
N VAL A 70 3.28 0.80 -9.78
CA VAL A 70 4.27 0.81 -10.85
C VAL A 70 5.64 0.70 -10.19
N SER A 71 6.36 -0.39 -10.44
CA SER A 71 7.73 -0.61 -9.94
C SER A 71 8.73 -0.38 -11.08
N VAL A 72 9.77 0.41 -10.83
CA VAL A 72 10.91 0.59 -11.73
C VAL A 72 12.09 -0.17 -11.16
N TYR A 73 12.68 -1.05 -11.96
CA TYR A 73 13.88 -1.81 -11.60
C TYR A 73 15.03 -1.41 -12.51
N ARG A 74 16.23 -1.37 -11.96
CA ARG A 74 17.44 -0.99 -12.69
C ARG A 74 18.56 -1.99 -12.46
N LEU A 75 19.39 -2.17 -13.48
CA LEU A 75 20.65 -2.91 -13.30
C LEU A 75 21.52 -2.11 -12.32
N PRO A 76 22.04 -2.72 -11.25
CA PRO A 76 23.02 -2.08 -10.41
C PRO A 76 24.19 -1.65 -11.28
N THR A 77 24.53 -0.37 -11.26
CA THR A 77 25.80 0.08 -11.86
C THR A 77 26.90 -0.64 -11.08
N ALA A 78 27.74 -1.40 -11.78
CA ALA A 78 28.82 -2.16 -11.15
C ALA A 78 29.59 -1.26 -10.18
N ARG A 79 29.80 -1.77 -8.96
CA ARG A 79 30.63 -1.10 -7.96
C ARG A 79 32.10 -1.44 -8.20
#